data_AF-A0A8T4R4G9-F1
#
_entry.id   AF-A0A8T4R4G9-F1
#
_cell.length_a   1.000
_cell.length_b   1.000
_cell.length_c   1.000
_cell.angle_alpha   90.00
_cell.angle_beta   90.00
_cell.angle_gamma   90.00
#
_symmetry.space_group_name_H-M   'P 1'
#
loop_
_entity.id
_entity.type
_entity.pdbx_description
1 polymer ?
#
loop_
_entity_poly.entity_id
_entity_poly.type
_entity_poly.pdbx_seq_one_letter_code
_entity_poly.pdbx_strand_id
1 'polypeptide(L)'
;MDIKTLAKRLEGLHTVETIQDKLKISRRTAINYVSTLRKEGYVNALRGRGKRLYSISPIIMKLDGELGLHETINRYSNVKLTIPYHNRIHGKKYRVEDAIIEAIKTENYRVIIAAMPLFNHVKDWSLLYRLAKENNVANRVGALYDLARTIIRTKKMDKRTELSLNRYRKKAYLIGINQEKEYKDIGKKWNVVIGLRKGDLMRLKEW
;
A
#
# COMPACT_ATOMS: atom_id res chain seq x y z
N MET A 1 -11.81 26.84 -18.35
CA MET A 1 -11.42 25.86 -19.39
C MET A 1 -11.40 24.48 -18.74
N ASP A 2 -12.01 23.48 -19.36
CA ASP A 2 -11.98 22.10 -18.87
C ASP A 2 -10.54 21.54 -18.89
N ILE A 3 -10.19 20.75 -17.87
CA ILE A 3 -8.83 20.26 -17.62
C ILE A 3 -8.39 19.27 -18.70
N LYS A 4 -9.27 18.37 -19.15
CA LYS A 4 -8.94 17.43 -20.24
C LYS A 4 -8.68 18.17 -21.54
N THR A 5 -9.47 19.20 -21.81
CA THR A 5 -9.31 20.06 -22.99
C THR A 5 -7.99 20.84 -22.94
N LEU A 6 -7.60 21.33 -21.75
CA LEU A 6 -6.31 22.00 -21.53
C LEU A 6 -5.13 21.03 -21.73
N ALA A 7 -5.22 19.81 -21.20
CA ALA A 7 -4.18 18.78 -21.33
C ALA A 7 -3.97 18.37 -22.80
N LYS A 8 -5.06 18.21 -23.58
CA LYS A 8 -4.99 17.96 -25.03
C LYS A 8 -4.29 19.08 -25.79
N ARG A 9 -4.63 20.35 -25.49
CA ARG A 9 -4.00 21.49 -26.15
C ARG A 9 -2.51 21.61 -25.84
N LEU A 10 -2.13 21.24 -24.62
CA LEU A 10 -0.75 21.29 -24.15
C LEU A 10 -0.03 19.95 -24.28
N GLU A 11 -0.49 19.01 -25.10
CA GLU A 11 0.18 17.72 -25.29
C GLU A 11 1.62 17.91 -25.80
N GLY A 12 2.57 17.24 -25.15
CA GLY A 12 4.00 17.28 -25.48
C GLY A 12 4.90 17.84 -24.38
N LEU A 13 6.13 18.21 -24.75
CA LEU A 13 7.14 18.74 -23.83
C LEU A 13 7.14 20.27 -23.86
N HIS A 14 6.98 20.89 -22.68
CA HIS A 14 6.80 22.34 -22.56
C HIS A 14 7.61 22.94 -21.40
N THR A 15 8.06 24.19 -21.54
CA THR A 15 8.41 25.05 -20.41
C THR A 15 7.25 25.98 -20.06
N VAL A 16 7.33 26.71 -18.94
CA VAL A 16 6.34 27.75 -18.60
C VAL A 16 6.21 28.75 -19.74
N GLU A 17 7.34 29.18 -20.30
CA GLU A 17 7.40 30.15 -21.40
C GLU A 17 6.65 29.61 -22.63
N THR A 18 6.91 28.36 -23.05
CA THR A 18 6.19 27.79 -24.20
C THR A 18 4.67 27.65 -23.97
N ILE A 19 4.23 27.48 -22.71
CA ILE A 19 2.80 27.45 -22.37
C ILE A 19 2.19 28.85 -22.45
N GLN A 20 2.93 29.87 -22.00
CA GLN A 20 2.52 31.27 -22.13
C GLN A 20 2.28 31.63 -23.59
N ASP A 21 3.25 31.29 -24.46
CA ASP A 21 3.19 31.63 -25.89
C ASP A 21 2.06 30.88 -26.60
N LYS A 22 1.93 29.57 -26.32
CA LYS A 22 0.92 28.72 -26.96
C LYS A 22 -0.52 29.08 -26.57
N LEU A 23 -0.73 29.52 -25.33
CA LEU A 23 -2.06 29.89 -24.83
C LEU A 23 -2.31 31.41 -24.81
N LYS A 24 -1.30 32.23 -25.12
CA LYS A 24 -1.32 33.69 -25.01
C LYS A 24 -1.77 34.16 -23.61
N ILE A 25 -1.17 33.58 -22.57
CA ILE A 25 -1.51 33.86 -21.17
C ILE A 25 -0.31 34.38 -20.36
N SER A 26 -0.60 35.00 -19.22
CA SER A 26 0.44 35.44 -18.28
C SER A 26 1.25 34.26 -17.70
N ARG A 27 2.49 34.53 -17.31
CA ARG A 27 3.38 33.57 -16.61
C ARG A 27 2.73 32.97 -15.39
N ARG A 28 2.03 33.79 -14.58
CA ARG A 28 1.33 33.35 -13.37
C ARG A 28 0.23 32.35 -13.71
N THR A 29 -0.56 32.64 -14.75
CA THR A 29 -1.62 31.73 -15.21
C THR A 29 -1.05 30.42 -15.75
N ALA A 30 0.04 30.47 -16.53
CA ALA A 30 0.73 29.28 -17.02
C ALA A 30 1.24 28.39 -15.89
N ILE A 31 1.86 28.98 -14.85
CA ILE A 31 2.30 28.25 -13.65
C ILE A 31 1.11 27.59 -12.94
N ASN A 32 0.01 28.31 -12.78
CA ASN A 32 -1.20 27.78 -12.15
C ASN A 32 -1.77 26.60 -12.94
N TYR A 33 -1.83 26.69 -14.27
CA TYR A 33 -2.26 25.60 -15.15
C TYR A 33 -1.36 24.37 -15.04
N VAL A 34 -0.04 24.54 -15.03
CA VAL A 34 0.89 23.43 -14.79
C VAL A 34 0.65 22.80 -13.42
N SER A 35 0.44 23.61 -12.37
CA SER A 35 0.14 23.12 -11.03
C SER A 35 -1.15 22.32 -10.98
N THR A 36 -2.22 22.81 -11.62
CA THR A 36 -3.50 22.10 -11.71
C THR A 36 -3.36 20.79 -12.51
N LEU A 37 -2.77 20.83 -13.69
CA LEU A 37 -2.55 19.63 -14.51
C LEU A 37 -1.68 18.59 -13.78
N ARG A 38 -0.71 19.03 -12.97
CA ARG A 38 0.10 18.13 -12.13
C ARG A 38 -0.72 17.47 -11.04
N LYS A 39 -1.57 18.22 -10.33
CA LYS A 39 -2.46 17.67 -9.28
C LYS A 39 -3.36 16.57 -9.85
N GLU A 40 -3.80 16.74 -11.08
CA GLU A 40 -4.68 15.82 -11.80
C GLU A 40 -3.93 14.71 -12.56
N GLY A 41 -2.59 14.65 -12.47
CA GLY A 41 -1.79 13.56 -13.02
C GLY A 41 -1.47 13.65 -14.53
N TYR A 42 -1.69 14.81 -15.16
CA TYR A 42 -1.38 15.01 -16.59
C TYR A 42 0.06 15.50 -16.84
N VAL A 43 0.86 15.79 -15.80
CA VAL A 43 2.19 16.40 -15.94
C VAL A 43 3.28 15.61 -15.24
N ASN A 44 4.32 15.26 -15.99
CA ASN A 44 5.61 14.80 -15.48
C ASN A 44 6.65 15.91 -15.58
N ALA A 45 7.25 16.29 -14.44
CA ALA A 45 8.27 17.32 -14.40
C ALA A 45 9.66 16.70 -14.63
N LEU A 46 10.35 17.17 -15.67
CA LEU A 46 11.71 16.77 -16.02
C LEU A 46 12.67 17.94 -15.74
N ARG A 47 13.92 17.62 -15.43
CA ARG A 47 15.00 18.62 -15.37
C ARG A 47 15.70 18.65 -16.72
N GLY A 48 15.60 19.78 -17.42
CA GLY A 48 16.46 20.11 -18.56
C GLY A 48 17.65 20.97 -18.14
N ARG A 49 18.54 21.31 -19.10
CA ARG A 49 19.72 22.18 -18.94
C ARG A 49 19.37 23.54 -18.30
N GLY A 50 19.22 23.60 -16.98
CA GLY A 50 18.87 24.79 -16.20
C GLY A 50 17.39 25.21 -16.20
N LYS A 51 16.52 24.58 -16.99
CA LYS A 51 15.07 24.89 -17.04
C LYS A 51 14.21 23.70 -16.65
N ARG A 52 13.07 23.97 -15.99
CA ARG A 52 12.05 22.95 -15.70
C ARG A 52 11.24 22.67 -16.96
N LEU A 53 11.23 21.40 -17.36
CA LEU A 53 10.44 20.89 -18.47
C LEU A 53 9.23 20.14 -17.92
N TYR A 54 8.10 20.26 -18.60
CA TYR A 54 6.84 19.62 -18.26
C TYR A 54 6.43 18.78 -19.46
N SER A 55 6.51 17.47 -19.30
CA SER A 55 5.88 16.54 -20.23
C SER A 55 4.40 16.45 -19.84
N ILE A 56 3.54 16.95 -20.71
CA ILE A 56 2.09 16.97 -20.52
C ILE A 56 1.48 15.95 -21.48
N SER A 57 0.69 15.04 -20.94
CA SER A 57 -0.06 14.06 -21.74
C SER A 57 -1.55 14.22 -21.46
N PRO A 58 -2.43 14.20 -22.48
CA PRO A 58 -3.88 14.19 -22.28
C PRO A 58 -4.38 12.87 -21.71
N ILE A 59 -3.56 11.83 -21.76
CA ILE A 59 -3.75 10.58 -21.05
C ILE A 59 -3.07 10.77 -19.71
N ILE A 60 -3.81 10.61 -18.60
CA ILE A 60 -3.18 10.53 -17.28
C ILE A 60 -2.18 9.38 -17.38
N MET A 61 -0.88 9.69 -17.36
CA MET A 61 0.16 8.68 -17.17
C MET A 61 -0.04 8.18 -15.75
N LYS A 62 -1.00 7.25 -15.60
CA LYS A 62 -1.17 6.46 -14.41
C LYS A 62 0.22 5.86 -14.21
N LEU A 63 0.86 6.17 -13.07
CA LEU A 63 2.06 5.47 -12.58
C LEU A 63 1.96 4.03 -13.07
N ASP A 64 2.96 3.57 -13.83
CA ASP A 64 3.03 2.18 -14.30
C ASP A 64 2.62 1.32 -13.12
N GLY A 65 1.43 0.71 -13.22
CA GLY A 65 0.70 0.36 -12.00
C GLY A 65 1.57 -0.51 -11.12
N GLU A 66 1.75 -0.07 -9.87
CA GLU A 66 2.66 -0.75 -8.96
C GLU A 66 2.12 -2.16 -8.69
N LEU A 67 3.05 -3.07 -8.35
CA LEU A 67 2.73 -4.46 -8.03
C LEU A 67 1.55 -4.52 -7.06
N GLY A 68 0.52 -5.30 -7.40
CA GLY A 68 -0.63 -5.52 -6.54
C GLY A 68 -0.30 -6.39 -5.32
N LEU A 69 -1.35 -6.84 -4.64
CA LEU A 69 -1.25 -7.68 -3.44
C LEU A 69 -0.41 -8.93 -3.67
N HIS A 70 -0.76 -9.74 -4.67
CA HIS A 70 -0.13 -11.03 -4.92
C HIS A 70 1.33 -10.86 -5.36
N GLU A 71 1.60 -9.88 -6.22
CA GLU A 71 2.95 -9.60 -6.69
C GLU A 71 3.84 -9.06 -5.57
N THR A 72 3.29 -8.23 -4.68
CA THR A 72 4.01 -7.74 -3.49
C THR A 72 4.31 -8.88 -2.52
N ILE A 73 3.34 -9.77 -2.28
CA ILE A 73 3.55 -10.96 -1.46
C ILE A 73 4.62 -11.86 -2.07
N ASN A 74 4.50 -12.17 -3.36
CA ASN A 74 5.45 -13.04 -4.07
C ASN A 74 6.87 -12.47 -4.13
N ARG A 75 7.03 -11.15 -4.04
CA ARG A 75 8.35 -10.51 -3.98
C ARG A 75 9.06 -10.77 -2.64
N TYR A 76 8.34 -10.78 -1.52
CA TYR A 76 8.92 -10.76 -0.17
C TYR A 76 8.66 -12.01 0.67
N SER A 77 7.77 -12.89 0.22
CA SER A 77 7.41 -14.13 0.89
C SER A 77 7.97 -15.34 0.16
N ASN A 78 8.44 -16.34 0.92
CA ASN A 78 8.79 -17.66 0.36
C ASN A 78 7.53 -18.43 -0.04
N VAL A 79 6.38 -18.14 0.59
CA VAL A 79 5.08 -18.70 0.21
C VAL A 79 4.54 -17.93 -0.99
N LYS A 80 4.65 -18.54 -2.17
CA LYS A 80 4.15 -17.96 -3.42
C LYS A 80 2.66 -18.22 -3.56
N LEU A 81 1.92 -17.16 -3.89
CA LEU A 81 0.52 -17.22 -4.26
C LEU A 81 0.40 -17.28 -5.78
N THR A 82 -0.50 -18.11 -6.27
CA THR A 82 -0.93 -18.06 -7.68
C THR A 82 -1.55 -16.68 -7.92
N ILE A 83 -1.09 -15.97 -8.94
CA ILE A 83 -1.65 -14.68 -9.34
C ILE A 83 -2.86 -14.97 -10.23
N PRO A 84 -4.12 -14.80 -9.76
CA PRO A 84 -5.28 -15.12 -10.58
C PRO A 84 -5.43 -14.11 -11.74
N TYR A 85 -5.07 -12.85 -11.50
CA TYR A 85 -5.11 -11.75 -12.47
C TYR A 85 -4.02 -10.73 -12.12
N HIS A 86 -3.38 -10.13 -13.13
CA HIS A 86 -2.39 -9.06 -12.92
C HIS A 86 -3.13 -7.76 -12.57
N ASN A 87 -3.22 -7.45 -11.28
CA ASN A 87 -3.87 -6.24 -10.81
C ASN A 87 -2.83 -5.14 -10.63
N ARG A 88 -2.86 -4.16 -11.53
CA ARG A 88 -2.01 -2.97 -11.48
C ARG A 88 -2.73 -1.86 -10.72
N ILE A 89 -2.16 -1.40 -9.61
CA ILE A 89 -2.75 -0.32 -8.80
C ILE A 89 -2.29 1.02 -9.37
N HIS A 90 -3.26 1.80 -9.83
CA HIS A 90 -3.01 3.08 -10.47
C HIS A 90 -3.21 4.25 -9.51
N GLY A 91 -2.33 5.26 -9.59
CA GLY A 91 -2.49 6.55 -8.88
C GLY A 91 -2.15 6.53 -7.39
N LYS A 92 -1.76 5.37 -6.83
CA LYS A 92 -1.26 5.25 -5.45
C LYS A 92 0.03 4.43 -5.44
N LYS A 93 1.01 4.87 -4.66
CA LYS A 93 2.18 4.05 -4.33
C LYS A 93 1.75 2.89 -3.44
N TYR A 94 1.77 1.68 -3.96
CA TYR A 94 1.41 0.46 -3.25
C TYR A 94 2.61 -0.07 -2.47
N ARG A 95 2.47 -0.15 -1.16
CA ARG A 95 3.57 -0.50 -0.26
C ARG A 95 3.32 -1.84 0.43
N VAL A 96 4.36 -2.33 1.08
CA VAL A 96 4.28 -3.53 1.93
C VAL A 96 3.22 -3.35 3.01
N GLU A 97 3.10 -2.15 3.57
CA GLU A 97 2.07 -1.82 4.56
C GLU A 97 0.66 -1.97 3.97
N ASP A 98 0.42 -1.54 2.73
CA ASP A 98 -0.87 -1.71 2.06
C ASP A 98 -1.20 -3.20 1.85
N ALA A 99 -0.21 -3.98 1.41
CA ALA A 99 -0.37 -5.42 1.17
C ALA A 99 -0.74 -6.20 2.45
N ILE A 100 -0.18 -5.85 3.61
CA ILE A 100 -0.54 -6.46 4.89
C ILE A 100 -2.01 -6.20 5.22
N ILE A 101 -2.48 -4.97 5.03
CA ILE A 101 -3.88 -4.60 5.30
C ILE A 101 -4.83 -5.32 4.34
N GLU A 102 -4.51 -5.33 3.06
CA GLU A 102 -5.33 -5.96 2.04
C GLU A 102 -5.39 -7.47 2.23
N ALA A 103 -4.26 -8.12 2.55
CA ALA A 103 -4.21 -9.54 2.88
C ALA A 103 -5.18 -9.92 4.00
N ILE A 104 -5.21 -9.16 5.10
CA ILE A 104 -6.15 -9.39 6.21
C ILE A 104 -7.61 -9.22 5.76
N LYS A 105 -7.89 -8.24 4.89
CA LYS A 105 -9.24 -8.00 4.36
C LYS A 105 -9.73 -9.09 3.41
N THR A 106 -8.84 -9.85 2.79
CA THR A 106 -9.25 -10.99 1.95
C THR A 106 -9.91 -12.10 2.76
N GLU A 107 -9.63 -12.18 4.07
CA GLU A 107 -10.02 -13.28 4.97
C GLU A 107 -9.60 -14.67 4.46
N ASN A 108 -8.73 -14.72 3.44
CA ASN A 108 -8.22 -15.94 2.84
C ASN A 108 -6.99 -16.39 3.61
N TYR A 109 -7.06 -17.59 4.18
CA TYR A 109 -6.00 -18.14 5.03
C TYR A 109 -4.64 -18.18 4.34
N ARG A 110 -4.58 -18.56 3.04
CA ARG A 110 -3.32 -18.66 2.29
C ARG A 110 -2.69 -17.29 2.13
N VAL A 111 -3.49 -16.29 1.79
CA VAL A 111 -3.04 -14.91 1.57
C VAL A 111 -2.53 -14.31 2.89
N ILE A 112 -3.24 -14.53 3.98
CA ILE A 112 -2.87 -14.04 5.32
C ILE A 112 -1.56 -14.66 5.80
N ILE A 113 -1.39 -15.99 5.65
CA ILE A 113 -0.16 -16.69 6.01
C ILE A 113 1.00 -16.19 5.13
N ALA A 114 0.78 -16.11 3.82
CA ALA A 114 1.81 -15.65 2.88
C ALA A 114 2.22 -14.19 3.11
N ALA A 115 1.37 -13.37 3.74
CA ALA A 115 1.69 -12.00 4.11
C ALA A 115 2.57 -11.89 5.38
N MET A 116 2.73 -12.93 6.19
CA MET A 116 3.53 -12.83 7.44
C MET A 116 4.99 -12.38 7.24
N PRO A 117 5.74 -12.86 6.22
CA PRO A 117 7.11 -12.41 5.98
C PRO A 117 7.24 -10.91 5.67
N LEU A 118 6.16 -10.26 5.20
CA LEU A 118 6.17 -8.85 4.83
C LEU A 118 6.47 -7.94 6.04
N PHE A 119 6.24 -8.40 7.27
CA PHE A 119 6.62 -7.63 8.47
C PHE A 119 8.12 -7.34 8.55
N ASN A 120 8.99 -8.15 7.92
CA ASN A 120 10.42 -7.83 7.80
C ASN A 120 10.70 -6.62 6.91
N HIS A 121 9.80 -6.33 5.98
CA HIS A 121 9.96 -5.31 4.95
C HIS A 121 9.15 -4.05 5.23
N VAL A 122 8.47 -3.98 6.37
CA VAL A 122 7.78 -2.75 6.82
C VAL A 122 8.82 -1.64 7.04
N LYS A 123 8.64 -0.55 6.30
CA LYS A 123 9.50 0.64 6.38
C LYS A 123 8.94 1.64 7.37
N ASP A 124 7.61 1.76 7.43
CA ASP A 124 6.92 2.74 8.25
C ASP A 124 5.79 2.09 9.07
N TRP A 125 6.11 1.80 10.33
CA TRP A 125 5.17 1.23 11.30
C TRP A 125 4.02 2.19 11.63
N SER A 126 4.27 3.50 11.62
CA SER A 126 3.23 4.50 11.89
C SER A 126 2.20 4.56 10.76
N LEU A 127 2.67 4.44 9.51
CA LEU A 127 1.81 4.29 8.34
C LEU A 127 0.97 3.02 8.44
N LEU A 128 1.59 1.87 8.78
CA LEU A 128 0.86 0.62 8.94
C LEU A 128 -0.26 0.75 9.98
N TYR A 129 0.02 1.34 11.14
CA TYR A 129 -1.01 1.59 12.16
C TYR A 129 -2.14 2.48 11.63
N ARG A 130 -1.83 3.58 10.94
CA ARG A 130 -2.84 4.48 10.37
C ARG A 130 -3.74 3.72 9.40
N LEU A 131 -3.16 3.00 8.45
CA LEU A 131 -3.91 2.19 7.47
C LEU A 131 -4.77 1.12 8.16
N ALA A 132 -4.22 0.49 9.21
CA ALA A 132 -4.93 -0.53 9.97
C ALA A 132 -6.14 0.04 10.72
N LYS A 133 -6.01 1.26 11.27
CA LYS A 133 -7.10 1.98 11.93
C LYS A 133 -8.18 2.38 10.92
N GLU A 134 -7.79 2.97 9.79
CA GLU A 134 -8.70 3.38 8.70
C GLU A 134 -9.51 2.20 8.16
N ASN A 135 -8.91 1.00 8.10
CA ASN A 135 -9.56 -0.21 7.61
C ASN A 135 -10.21 -1.06 8.72
N ASN A 136 -10.23 -0.60 9.98
CA ASN A 136 -10.77 -1.35 11.12
C ASN A 136 -10.17 -2.76 11.28
N VAL A 137 -8.86 -2.88 11.08
CA VAL A 137 -8.08 -4.14 11.17
C VAL A 137 -6.90 -4.05 12.15
N ALA A 138 -6.76 -2.97 12.92
CA ALA A 138 -5.65 -2.75 13.86
C ALA A 138 -5.30 -3.98 14.71
N ASN A 139 -6.31 -4.59 15.35
CA ASN A 139 -6.11 -5.74 16.22
C ASN A 139 -5.65 -6.99 15.45
N ARG A 140 -6.19 -7.16 14.24
CA ARG A 140 -5.83 -8.26 13.34
C ARG A 140 -4.39 -8.12 12.87
N VAL A 141 -3.93 -6.90 12.59
CA VAL A 141 -2.52 -6.62 12.27
C VAL A 141 -1.60 -6.96 13.43
N GLY A 142 -1.93 -6.52 14.65
CA GLY A 142 -1.15 -6.84 15.85
C GLY A 142 -1.08 -8.35 16.12
N ALA A 143 -2.22 -9.04 16.04
CA ALA A 143 -2.28 -10.49 16.19
C ALA A 143 -1.47 -11.23 15.12
N LEU A 144 -1.56 -10.81 13.85
CA LEU A 144 -0.80 -11.40 12.76
C LEU A 144 0.71 -11.18 12.91
N TYR A 145 1.13 -10.01 13.40
CA TYR A 145 2.53 -9.72 13.68
C TYR A 145 3.08 -10.60 14.80
N ASP A 146 2.35 -10.75 15.91
CA ASP A 146 2.78 -11.61 17.01
C ASP A 146 2.79 -13.10 16.60
N LEU A 147 1.83 -13.53 15.76
CA LEU A 147 1.87 -14.86 15.14
C LEU A 147 3.09 -15.04 14.23
N ALA A 148 3.39 -14.06 13.38
CA ALA A 148 4.56 -14.13 12.52
C ALA A 148 5.85 -14.29 13.35
N ARG A 149 5.96 -13.57 14.48
CA ARG A 149 7.11 -13.66 15.40
C ARG A 149 7.32 -15.02 16.06
N THR A 150 6.27 -15.81 16.26
CA THR A 150 6.44 -17.15 16.87
C THR A 150 7.02 -18.16 15.88
N ILE A 151 6.92 -17.89 14.58
CA ILE A 151 7.26 -18.83 13.51
C ILE A 151 8.52 -18.41 12.77
N ILE A 152 8.61 -17.15 12.37
CA ILE A 152 9.71 -16.60 11.57
C ILE A 152 10.36 -15.42 12.28
N ARG A 153 11.62 -15.14 11.91
CA ARG A 153 12.28 -13.90 12.34
C ARG A 153 11.52 -12.72 11.72
N THR A 154 11.01 -11.81 12.54
CA THR A 154 10.42 -10.55 12.06
C THR A 154 11.18 -9.33 12.57
N LYS A 155 11.21 -8.26 11.76
CA LYS A 155 11.68 -6.94 12.17
C LYS A 155 10.85 -6.46 13.36
N LYS A 156 11.53 -5.95 14.38
CA LYS A 156 10.86 -5.43 15.59
C LYS A 156 10.01 -4.20 15.25
N MET A 157 8.73 -4.27 15.59
CA MET A 157 7.82 -3.14 15.63
C MET A 157 8.21 -2.18 16.74
N ASP A 158 8.09 -0.88 16.49
CA ASP A 158 8.35 0.11 17.53
C ASP A 158 7.27 0.06 18.63
N LYS A 159 7.70 0.33 19.87
CA LYS A 159 6.85 0.19 21.05
C LYS A 159 5.64 1.13 21.01
N ARG A 160 5.77 2.30 20.37
CA ARG A 160 4.68 3.27 20.25
C ARG A 160 3.57 2.71 19.37
N THR A 161 3.91 2.18 18.20
CA THR A 161 2.97 1.53 17.28
C THR A 161 2.30 0.32 17.93
N GLU A 162 3.07 -0.52 18.64
CA GLU A 162 2.50 -1.67 19.37
C GLU A 162 1.42 -1.23 20.37
N LEU A 163 1.72 -0.23 21.20
CA LEU A 163 0.77 0.32 22.16
C LEU A 163 -0.44 0.95 21.46
N SER A 164 -0.24 1.66 20.35
CA SER A 164 -1.32 2.26 19.57
C SER A 164 -2.25 1.23 18.95
N LEU A 165 -1.73 0.12 18.43
CA LEU A 165 -2.53 -0.99 17.91
C LEU A 165 -3.33 -1.66 19.04
N ASN A 166 -2.73 -1.86 20.21
CA ASN A 166 -3.36 -2.56 21.34
C ASN A 166 -4.46 -1.73 22.04
N ARG A 167 -4.42 -0.40 21.91
CA ARG A 167 -5.50 0.48 22.39
C ARG A 167 -6.81 0.26 21.62
N TYR A 168 -6.72 -0.20 20.37
CA TYR A 168 -7.89 -0.59 19.62
C TYR A 168 -8.37 -1.93 20.21
N ARG A 169 -9.58 -1.98 20.78
CA ARG A 169 -10.10 -3.18 21.48
C ARG A 169 -11.40 -3.70 20.88
N LYS A 170 -11.57 -3.56 19.57
CA LYS A 170 -12.72 -4.15 18.89
C LYS A 170 -12.52 -5.65 18.75
N LYS A 171 -13.46 -6.45 19.26
CA LYS A 171 -13.45 -7.90 19.08
C LYS A 171 -13.45 -8.19 17.58
N ALA A 172 -12.49 -8.97 17.12
CA ALA A 172 -12.32 -9.30 15.70
C ALA A 172 -11.95 -10.77 15.50
N TYR A 173 -12.04 -11.23 14.26
CA TYR A 173 -11.62 -12.58 13.84
C TYR A 173 -10.50 -12.41 12.82
N LEU A 174 -9.36 -13.07 13.02
CA LEU A 174 -8.27 -13.01 12.05
C LEU A 174 -8.58 -13.87 10.83
N ILE A 175 -9.02 -15.11 11.08
CA ILE A 175 -9.53 -16.12 10.14
C ILE A 175 -10.65 -16.87 10.87
N GLY A 176 -11.66 -17.34 10.13
CA GLY A 176 -12.98 -17.81 10.57
C GLY A 176 -13.11 -18.81 11.74
N ILE A 177 -14.33 -19.32 11.90
CA ILE A 177 -15.13 -19.44 13.14
C ILE A 177 -14.61 -20.46 14.17
N ASN A 178 -13.60 -21.27 13.84
CA ASN A 178 -13.14 -22.35 14.71
C ASN A 178 -12.09 -21.84 15.71
N GLN A 179 -12.52 -21.66 16.96
CA GLN A 179 -11.67 -21.27 18.07
C GLN A 179 -10.71 -22.40 18.42
N GLU A 180 -9.42 -22.23 18.16
CA GLU A 180 -8.41 -23.17 18.66
C GLU A 180 -7.62 -22.62 19.85
N LYS A 181 -7.14 -23.57 20.66
CA LYS A 181 -6.52 -23.32 21.96
C LYS A 181 -5.07 -22.81 21.86
N GLU A 182 -4.41 -22.99 20.71
CA GLU A 182 -2.95 -22.85 20.57
C GLU A 182 -2.43 -21.41 20.66
N TYR A 183 -3.22 -20.41 20.23
CA TYR A 183 -2.80 -19.00 20.22
C TYR A 183 -3.66 -18.12 21.12
N LYS A 184 -4.21 -18.69 22.20
CA LYS A 184 -5.08 -17.99 23.14
C LYS A 184 -4.43 -16.74 23.74
N ASP A 185 -3.14 -16.77 24.02
CA ASP A 185 -2.46 -15.63 24.66
C ASP A 185 -2.34 -14.45 23.69
N ILE A 186 -2.00 -14.72 22.41
CA ILE A 186 -2.00 -13.71 21.35
C ILE A 186 -3.43 -13.19 21.12
N GLY A 187 -4.41 -14.10 21.03
CA GLY A 187 -5.81 -13.74 20.84
C GLY A 187 -6.35 -12.86 21.97
N LYS A 188 -6.02 -13.18 23.23
CA LYS A 188 -6.35 -12.38 24.40
C LYS A 188 -5.68 -11.01 24.37
N LYS A 189 -4.37 -10.95 24.07
CA LYS A 189 -3.60 -9.70 24.00
C LYS A 189 -4.24 -8.71 23.03
N TRP A 190 -4.68 -9.17 21.86
CA TRP A 190 -5.20 -8.31 20.79
C TRP A 190 -6.72 -8.24 20.72
N ASN A 191 -7.46 -8.96 21.57
CA ASN A 191 -8.91 -9.14 21.46
C ASN A 191 -9.34 -9.68 20.07
N VAL A 192 -8.62 -10.69 19.59
CA VAL A 192 -8.85 -11.34 18.29
C VAL A 192 -9.01 -12.84 18.47
N VAL A 193 -9.97 -13.43 17.78
CA VAL A 193 -10.07 -14.89 17.64
C VAL A 193 -9.20 -15.34 16.46
N ILE A 194 -8.28 -16.25 16.72
CA ILE A 194 -7.34 -16.79 15.74
C ILE A 194 -7.79 -18.21 15.39
N GLY A 195 -8.32 -18.40 14.18
CA GLY A 195 -8.72 -19.70 13.64
C GLY A 195 -7.62 -20.39 12.84
N LEU A 196 -6.36 -20.32 13.28
CA LEU A 196 -5.20 -20.94 12.62
C LEU A 196 -4.59 -22.02 13.50
N ARG A 197 -4.17 -23.14 12.88
CA ARG A 197 -3.43 -24.21 13.55
C ARG A 197 -1.93 -24.01 13.42
N LYS A 198 -1.17 -24.54 14.37
CA LYS A 198 0.30 -24.61 14.27
C LYS A 198 0.78 -25.36 13.04
N GLY A 199 0.07 -26.43 12.63
CA GLY A 199 0.37 -27.15 11.39
C GLY A 199 0.25 -26.26 10.14
N ASP A 200 -0.71 -25.33 10.12
CA ASP A 200 -0.88 -24.41 8.99
C ASP A 200 0.29 -23.41 8.87
N LEU A 201 0.85 -23.03 10.02
CA LEU A 201 1.95 -22.08 10.11
C LEU A 201 3.34 -22.71 9.88
N MET A 202 3.51 -23.99 10.15
CA MET A 202 4.80 -24.69 9.98
C MET A 202 5.29 -24.67 8.53
N ARG A 203 4.38 -24.54 7.55
CA ARG A 203 4.73 -24.35 6.14
C ARG A 203 5.57 -23.09 5.86
N LEU A 204 5.60 -22.13 6.79
CA LEU A 204 6.49 -20.95 6.69
C LEU A 204 7.94 -21.25 7.09
N LYS A 205 8.20 -22.32 7.86
CA LYS A 205 9.55 -22.71 8.29
C LYS A 205 10.25 -23.66 7.31
N GLU A 206 9.47 -24.41 6.53
CA GLU A 206 9.97 -25.45 5.63
C GLU A 206 10.56 -24.91 4.32
N TRP A 207 10.62 -23.57 4.14
CA TRP A 207 11.04 -22.91 2.89
C TRP A 207 12.06 -21.79 3.12
#